data_AF-A0A7V2XGP9-F1
#
_entry.id   AF-A0A7V2XGP9-F1
#
_cell.length_a   1.000
_cell.length_b   1.000
_cell.length_c   1.000
_cell.angle_alpha   90.00
_cell.angle_beta   90.00
_cell.angle_gamma   90.00
#
_symmetry.space_group_name_H-M   'P 1'
#
loop_
_entity.id
_entity.type
_entity.pdbx_description
1 polymer ?
#
loop_
_entity_poly.entity_id
_entity_poly.type
_entity_poly.pdbx_seq_one_letter_code
_entity_poly.pdbx_strand_id
1 'polypeptide(L)'
;MTKEMAAVLDIVLLVGFGAWAYLVARGKGFDPVAWALGAAVAFFGPGYLMQAVIFPAVRERFGWPETWQRPSAFIAGGVCALIVVLYLTLFARRRSSQ
;
A
#
# COMPACT_ATOMS: atom_id res chain seq x y z
N MET A 1 -5.88 15.85 14.96
CA MET A 1 -4.66 15.40 14.29
C MET A 1 -4.27 16.46 13.27
N THR A 2 -3.10 17.08 13.38
CA THR A 2 -2.66 18.14 12.46
C THR A 2 -2.25 17.51 11.12
N LYS A 3 -2.38 18.27 10.01
CA LYS A 3 -2.00 17.79 8.65
C LYS A 3 -0.55 17.27 8.60
N GLU A 4 0.32 17.84 9.41
CA GLU A 4 1.72 17.44 9.53
C GLU A 4 1.89 16.06 10.18
N MET A 5 1.12 15.74 11.23
CA MET A 5 1.14 14.40 11.83
C MET A 5 0.71 13.32 10.84
N ALA A 6 -0.29 13.59 10.00
CA ALA A 6 -0.73 12.65 8.97
C ALA A 6 0.36 12.42 7.93
N ALA A 7 1.00 13.49 7.45
CA ALA A 7 2.10 13.38 6.49
C ALA A 7 3.32 12.63 7.05
N VAL A 8 3.66 12.88 8.33
CA VAL A 8 4.74 12.14 9.01
C VAL A 8 4.39 10.67 9.13
N LEU A 9 3.15 10.33 9.51
CA LEU A 9 2.70 8.94 9.60
C LEU A 9 2.75 8.24 8.23
N ASP A 10 2.33 8.93 7.17
CA ASP A 10 2.37 8.42 5.80
C ASP A 10 3.81 8.10 5.38
N ILE A 11 4.77 9.00 5.68
CA ILE A 11 6.20 8.79 5.39
C ILE A 11 6.76 7.63 6.20
N VAL A 12 6.49 7.58 7.51
CA VAL A 12 6.98 6.52 8.40
C VAL A 12 6.46 5.15 7.94
N LEU A 13 5.19 5.06 7.56
CA LEU A 13 4.58 3.83 7.07
C LEU A 13 5.12 3.47 5.68
N LEU A 14 5.30 4.43 4.77
CA LEU A 14 5.89 4.18 3.45
C LEU A 14 7.33 3.66 3.57
N VAL A 15 8.15 4.28 4.41
CA VAL A 15 9.55 3.89 4.63
C VAL A 15 9.61 2.54 5.35
N GLY A 16 8.80 2.34 6.40
CA GLY A 16 8.77 1.10 7.17
C GLY A 16 8.31 -0.10 6.33
N PHE A 17 7.17 0.03 5.64
CA PHE A 17 6.68 -1.03 4.76
C PHE A 17 7.58 -1.24 3.55
N GLY A 18 8.11 -0.17 2.95
CA GLY A 18 9.06 -0.26 1.84
C GLY A 18 10.35 -0.99 2.22
N ALA A 19 10.94 -0.66 3.38
CA ALA A 19 12.15 -1.29 3.88
C ALA A 19 11.95 -2.77 4.23
N TRP A 20 10.87 -3.10 4.95
CA TRP A 20 10.51 -4.48 5.26
C TRP A 20 10.40 -5.31 3.99
N ALA A 21 9.71 -4.77 3.00
CA ALA A 21 9.34 -5.53 1.84
C ALA A 21 10.50 -5.63 0.82
N TYR A 22 11.44 -4.67 0.81
CA TYR A 22 12.76 -4.83 0.19
C TYR A 22 13.58 -5.96 0.81
N LEU A 23 13.64 -6.05 2.15
CA LEU A 23 14.37 -7.14 2.84
C LEU A 23 13.80 -8.51 2.47
N VAL A 24 12.48 -8.63 2.39
CA VAL A 24 11.79 -9.85 1.97
C VAL A 24 12.09 -10.22 0.51
N ALA A 25 12.07 -9.24 -0.41
CA ALA A 25 12.41 -9.47 -1.81
C ALA A 25 13.84 -9.99 -1.98
N ARG A 26 14.80 -9.36 -1.26
CA ARG A 26 16.21 -9.75 -1.26
C ARG A 26 16.41 -11.16 -0.72
N GLY A 27 15.75 -11.52 0.38
CA GLY A 27 15.82 -12.87 0.96
C GLY A 27 15.22 -13.97 0.07
N LYS A 28 14.39 -13.59 -0.91
CA LYS A 28 13.73 -14.52 -1.82
C LYS A 28 14.36 -14.66 -3.21
N GLY A 29 15.33 -13.81 -3.55
CA GLY A 29 15.94 -13.77 -4.89
C GLY A 29 15.06 -13.11 -5.94
N PHE A 30 14.09 -12.28 -5.53
CA PHE A 30 13.32 -11.48 -6.48
C PHE A 30 14.15 -10.29 -6.98
N ASP A 31 13.91 -9.88 -8.23
CA ASP A 31 14.45 -8.63 -8.77
C ASP A 31 13.92 -7.45 -7.93
N PRO A 32 14.80 -6.69 -7.24
CA PRO A 32 14.39 -5.58 -6.39
C PRO A 32 13.61 -4.50 -7.12
N VAL A 33 13.90 -4.27 -8.41
CA VAL A 33 13.25 -3.23 -9.22
C VAL A 33 11.83 -3.65 -9.59
N ALA A 34 11.67 -4.86 -10.13
CA ALA A 34 10.35 -5.40 -10.48
C ALA A 34 9.44 -5.50 -9.23
N TRP A 35 10.04 -5.89 -8.09
CA TRP A 35 9.34 -5.97 -6.83
C TRP A 35 8.92 -4.59 -6.30
N ALA A 36 9.80 -3.58 -6.34
CA ALA A 36 9.49 -2.22 -5.92
C ALA A 36 8.38 -1.59 -6.79
N LEU A 37 8.41 -1.85 -8.10
CA LEU A 37 7.34 -1.42 -9.01
C LEU A 37 6.00 -2.10 -8.67
N GLY A 38 6.01 -3.41 -8.42
CA GLY A 38 4.82 -4.15 -8.00
C GLY A 38 4.22 -3.63 -6.69
N ALA A 39 5.06 -3.35 -5.69
CA ALA A 39 4.65 -2.76 -4.42
C ALA A 39 4.09 -1.34 -4.59
N ALA A 40 4.72 -0.52 -5.43
CA ALA A 40 4.24 0.83 -5.73
C ALA A 40 2.86 0.78 -6.41
N VAL A 41 2.67 -0.09 -7.40
CA VAL A 41 1.37 -0.26 -8.08
C VAL A 41 0.29 -0.76 -7.10
N ALA A 42 0.63 -1.73 -6.25
CA ALA A 42 -0.30 -2.26 -5.24
C ALA A 42 -0.67 -1.24 -4.16
N PHE A 43 0.17 -0.23 -3.93
CA PHE A 43 -0.10 0.86 -3.00
C PHE A 43 -0.88 2.00 -3.68
N PHE A 44 -0.34 2.56 -4.76
CA PHE A 44 -0.88 3.74 -5.42
C PHE A 44 -2.17 3.47 -6.18
N GLY A 45 -2.33 2.29 -6.80
CA GLY A 45 -3.55 1.96 -7.55
C GLY A 45 -4.81 1.99 -6.67
N PRO A 46 -4.87 1.18 -5.60
CA PRO A 46 -6.01 1.17 -4.68
C PRO A 46 -6.17 2.48 -3.91
N GLY A 47 -5.06 3.14 -3.54
CA GLY A 47 -5.12 4.47 -2.90
C GLY A 47 -5.74 5.52 -3.82
N TYR A 48 -5.35 5.56 -5.09
CA TYR A 48 -5.93 6.46 -6.08
C TYR A 48 -7.41 6.14 -6.32
N LEU A 49 -7.76 4.86 -6.47
CA LEU A 49 -9.16 4.43 -6.64
C LEU A 49 -10.02 4.85 -5.45
N MET A 50 -9.50 4.69 -4.23
CA MET A 50 -10.17 5.13 -3.01
C MET A 50 -10.37 6.64 -3.02
N GLN A 51 -9.35 7.43 -3.38
CA GLN A 51 -9.43 8.89 -3.39
C GLN A 51 -10.36 9.45 -4.47
N ALA A 52 -10.30 8.89 -5.68
CA ALA A 52 -10.94 9.44 -6.88
C ALA A 52 -12.37 8.94 -7.09
N VAL A 53 -12.68 7.71 -6.64
CA VAL A 53 -13.97 7.06 -6.94
C VAL A 53 -14.73 6.70 -5.68
N ILE A 54 -14.11 5.99 -4.74
CA ILE A 54 -14.83 5.44 -3.59
C ILE A 54 -15.14 6.52 -2.55
N PHE A 55 -14.18 7.38 -2.22
CA PHE A 55 -14.34 8.41 -1.19
C PHE A 55 -15.45 9.43 -1.54
N PRO A 56 -15.56 9.96 -2.77
CA PRO A 56 -16.70 10.80 -3.14
C PRO A 56 -18.05 10.13 -2.90
N ALA A 57 -18.19 8.85 -3.30
CA ALA A 57 -19.42 8.09 -3.09
C ALA A 57 -19.72 7.83 -1.60
N VAL A 58 -18.70 7.54 -0.80
CA VAL A 58 -18.83 7.35 0.66
C VAL A 58 -19.18 8.67 1.35
N ARG A 59 -18.60 9.79 0.91
CA ARG A 59 -18.93 11.13 1.41
C ARG A 59 -20.37 11.49 1.11
N GLU A 60 -20.83 11.28 -0.11
CA GLU A 60 -22.21 11.59 -0.52
C GLU A 60 -23.22 10.74 0.26
N ARG A 61 -22.92 9.45 0.46
CA ARG A 61 -23.87 8.50 1.06
C ARG A 61 -23.86 8.49 2.59
N PHE A 62 -22.70 8.73 3.21
CA PHE A 62 -22.51 8.60 4.66
C PHE A 62 -22.02 9.89 5.35
N GLY A 63 -21.87 10.99 4.60
CA GLY A 63 -21.46 12.28 5.16
C GLY A 63 -20.02 12.31 5.69
N TRP A 64 -19.13 11.47 5.15
CA TRP A 64 -17.74 11.41 5.62
C TRP A 64 -17.03 12.76 5.51
N PRO A 65 -16.30 13.20 6.55
CA PRO A 65 -15.56 14.46 6.52
C PRO A 65 -14.48 14.43 5.45
N GLU A 66 -14.32 15.51 4.69
CA GLU A 66 -13.31 15.62 3.61
C GLU A 66 -11.87 15.39 4.11
N THR A 67 -11.61 15.64 5.39
CA THR A 67 -10.34 15.35 6.05
C THR A 67 -9.95 13.87 6.01
N TRP A 68 -10.90 12.95 5.81
CA TRP A 68 -10.67 11.50 5.70
C TRP A 68 -10.29 11.04 4.29
N GLN A 69 -10.30 11.91 3.29
CA GLN A 69 -10.00 11.51 1.90
C GLN A 69 -8.60 10.90 1.77
N ARG A 70 -7.58 11.63 2.22
CA ARG A 70 -6.18 11.16 2.14
C ARG A 70 -5.90 10.00 3.09
N PRO A 71 -6.32 10.03 4.38
CA PRO A 71 -6.12 8.90 5.28
C PRO A 71 -6.75 7.60 4.78
N SER A 72 -7.98 7.66 4.24
CA SER A 72 -8.66 6.47 3.74
C SER A 72 -7.99 5.90 2.48
N ALA A 73 -7.50 6.76 1.58
CA ALA A 73 -6.69 6.35 0.44
C ALA A 73 -5.37 5.70 0.86
N PHE A 74 -4.69 6.27 1.86
CA PHE A 74 -3.47 5.69 2.43
C PHE A 74 -3.73 4.30 3.02
N ILE A 75 -4.81 4.15 3.81
CA ILE A 75 -5.19 2.86 4.41
C ILE A 75 -5.52 1.84 3.31
N ALA A 76 -6.32 2.21 2.32
CA ALA A 76 -6.69 1.32 1.22
C ALA A 76 -5.46 0.84 0.43
N GLY A 77 -4.58 1.79 0.04
CA GLY A 77 -3.32 1.48 -0.63
C GLY A 77 -2.40 0.61 0.23
N GLY A 78 -2.22 0.96 1.50
CA GLY A 78 -1.38 0.24 2.45
C GLY A 78 -1.83 -1.20 2.68
N VAL A 79 -3.13 -1.42 2.86
CA VAL A 79 -3.70 -2.76 3.06
C VAL A 79 -3.53 -3.62 1.80
N CYS A 80 -3.80 -3.07 0.61
CA CYS A 80 -3.61 -3.82 -0.64
C CYS A 80 -2.13 -4.16 -0.89
N ALA A 81 -1.22 -3.21 -0.67
CA ALA A 81 0.22 -3.46 -0.74
C ALA A 81 0.64 -4.56 0.26
N LEU A 82 0.16 -4.49 1.50
CA LEU A 82 0.44 -5.50 2.52
C LEU A 82 -0.06 -6.89 2.11
N ILE A 83 -1.27 -6.99 1.56
CA ILE A 83 -1.82 -8.27 1.07
C ILE A 83 -0.96 -8.85 -0.06
N VAL A 84 -0.56 -8.03 -1.02
CA VAL A 84 0.32 -8.47 -2.12
C VAL A 84 1.67 -8.93 -1.57
N VAL A 85 2.24 -8.18 -0.62
CA VAL A 85 3.48 -8.58 0.06
C VAL A 85 3.30 -9.90 0.77
N LEU A 86 2.26 -10.08 1.60
CA LEU A 86 1.99 -11.33 2.31
C LEU A 86 1.78 -12.48 1.32
N TYR A 87 1.05 -12.26 0.23
CA TYR A 87 0.82 -13.28 -0.80
C TYR A 87 2.13 -13.72 -1.46
N LEU A 88 2.97 -12.79 -1.90
CA LEU A 88 4.27 -13.10 -2.49
C LEU A 88 5.23 -13.73 -1.47
N THR A 89 5.13 -13.33 -0.20
CA THR A 89 5.96 -13.82 0.90
C THR A 89 5.57 -15.23 1.35
N LEU A 90 4.29 -15.58 1.32
CA LEU A 90 3.81 -16.87 1.80
C LEU A 90 3.65 -17.89 0.65
N PHE A 91 3.24 -17.44 -0.53
CA PHE A 91 2.78 -18.35 -1.60
C PHE A 91 3.65 -18.31 -2.87
N ALA A 92 4.34 -17.21 -3.19
CA ALA A 92 5.12 -17.14 -4.44
C ALA A 92 6.43 -17.96 -4.44
N ARG A 93 6.74 -18.73 -3.39
CA ARG A 93 7.76 -19.81 -3.45
C ARG A 93 7.08 -21.17 -3.62
N ARG A 94 6.71 -21.50 -4.87
CA ARG A 94 6.43 -22.87 -5.31
C ARG A 94 6.82 -23.16 -6.78
N ARG A 95 7.81 -22.45 -7.34
CA ARG A 95 8.41 -22.82 -8.64
C ARG A 95 9.92 -22.61 -8.65
N SER A 96 10.64 -23.50 -7.98
CA SER A 96 12.05 -23.77 -8.27
C SER A 96 12.37 -25.21 -7.87
N SER A 97 11.74 -26.14 -8.57
CA SER A 97 12.14 -27.54 -8.65
C SER A 97 11.71 -28.02 -10.02
N GLN A 98 12.41 -27.54 -11.05
CA GLN A 98 12.68 -28.23 -12.30
C GLN A 98 14.03 -27.75 -12.81
#